data_AF-A0A7V6GTU8-F1
#
_entry.id   AF-A0A7V6GTU8-F1
#
_cell.length_a   1.000
_cell.length_b   1.000
_cell.length_c   1.000
_cell.angle_alpha   90.00
_cell.angle_beta   90.00
_cell.angle_gamma   90.00
#
_symmetry.space_group_name_H-M   'P 1'
#
loop_
_entity.id
_entity.type
_entity.pdbx_description
1 polymer ?
#
loop_
_entity_poly.entity_id
_entity_poly.type
_entity_poly.pdbx_seq_one_letter_code
_entity_poly.pdbx_strand_id
1 'polypeptide(L)'
;MFKKKEYDDDDGRVIAPMNVEGMPWFQKGVGLQSANNEKTTPLTRKETLSLLFNAALAGLTVALVLGLAAFLYILFCIHVWLR
;
A
#
# COMPACT_ATOMS: atom_id res chain seq x y z
N MET A 1 -7.65 -4.82 3.65
CA MET A 1 -6.33 -5.31 4.09
C MET A 1 -6.47 -5.74 5.54
N PHE A 2 -6.32 -7.03 5.84
CA PHE A 2 -6.38 -7.53 7.21
C PHE A 2 -5.09 -7.15 7.94
N LYS A 3 -5.21 -6.40 9.05
CA LYS A 3 -4.09 -6.08 9.94
C LYS A 3 -3.72 -7.36 10.68
N LYS A 4 -2.50 -7.88 10.49
CA LYS A 4 -2.00 -8.97 11.34
C LYS A 4 -1.92 -8.45 12.77
N LYS A 5 -2.34 -9.28 13.73
CA LYS A 5 -2.17 -9.00 15.15
C LYS A 5 -0.74 -9.39 15.51
N GLU A 6 0.00 -8.42 16.05
CA GLU A 6 1.33 -8.62 16.61
C GLU A 6 1.16 -8.72 18.12
N TYR A 7 1.79 -9.72 18.73
CA TYR A 7 1.67 -10.02 20.15
C TYR A 7 3.04 -9.83 20.79
N ASP A 8 3.07 -9.17 21.96
CA ASP A 8 4.33 -8.79 22.62
C ASP A 8 5.16 -9.98 23.12
N ASP A 9 4.55 -11.17 23.19
CA ASP A 9 5.14 -12.45 23.60
C ASP A 9 5.56 -13.36 22.44
N ASP A 10 5.35 -12.93 21.19
CA ASP A 10 5.71 -13.70 20.00
C ASP A 10 7.16 -13.40 19.56
N ASP A 11 8.09 -14.27 19.98
CA ASP A 11 9.51 -14.20 19.58
C ASP A 11 9.76 -14.51 18.08
N GLY A 12 8.71 -14.68 17.26
CA GLY A 12 8.81 -15.02 15.84
C GLY A 12 9.39 -16.41 15.56
N ARG A 13 9.53 -17.22 16.61
CA ARG A 13 10.07 -18.57 16.54
C ARG A 13 8.97 -19.52 16.10
N VAL A 14 9.30 -20.39 15.15
CA VAL A 14 8.40 -21.47 14.75
C VAL A 14 8.39 -22.53 15.86
N ILE A 15 7.35 -22.50 16.71
CA ILE A 15 7.18 -23.46 17.80
C ILE A 15 6.77 -24.84 17.27
N ALA A 16 5.95 -24.87 16.21
CA ALA A 16 5.51 -26.10 15.54
C ALA A 16 5.45 -25.88 14.02
N PRO A 17 6.38 -26.46 13.23
CA PRO A 17 6.33 -26.34 11.78
C PRO A 17 5.13 -27.12 11.22
N MET A 18 4.09 -26.41 10.79
CA MET A 18 2.87 -27.01 10.23
C MET A 18 2.94 -27.28 8.72
N ASN A 19 4.09 -27.02 8.08
CA ASN A 19 4.33 -27.35 6.67
C ASN A 19 4.65 -28.85 6.52
N VAL A 20 3.60 -29.68 6.48
CA VAL A 20 3.69 -31.15 6.44
C VAL A 20 3.39 -31.65 5.03
N GLU A 21 4.25 -32.52 4.49
CA GLU A 21 4.05 -33.14 3.17
C GLU A 21 2.70 -33.86 3.08
N GLY A 22 1.98 -33.65 1.98
CA GLY A 22 0.68 -34.28 1.72
C GLY A 22 -0.54 -33.51 2.25
N MET A 23 -0.34 -32.45 3.05
CA MET A 23 -1.43 -31.57 3.46
C MET A 23 -1.82 -30.57 2.34
N PRO A 24 -3.09 -30.13 2.24
CA PRO A 24 -3.52 -29.19 1.20
C PRO A 24 -2.86 -27.80 1.33
N TRP A 25 -2.27 -27.48 2.48
CA TRP A 25 -1.50 -26.26 2.72
C TRP A 25 0.02 -26.46 2.59
N PHE A 26 0.48 -27.63 2.14
CA PHE A 26 1.91 -27.91 1.96
C PHE A 26 2.52 -27.02 0.87
N GLN A 27 3.64 -26.39 1.20
CA GLN A 27 4.43 -25.59 0.27
C GLN A 27 5.83 -26.18 0.14
N LYS A 28 6.21 -26.56 -1.09
CA LYS A 28 7.53 -27.11 -1.38
C LYS A 28 8.58 -25.98 -1.39
N GLY A 29 9.62 -26.11 -0.57
CA GLY A 29 10.74 -25.15 -0.54
C GLY A 29 10.61 -24.04 0.51
N VAL A 30 9.53 -23.97 1.28
CA VAL A 30 9.46 -23.09 2.46
C VAL A 30 10.09 -23.82 3.65
N GLY A 31 11.42 -23.77 3.72
CA GLY A 31 12.16 -24.25 4.88
C GLY A 31 12.04 -23.31 6.07
N LEU A 32 12.29 -23.83 7.28
CA LEU A 32 12.28 -23.15 8.58
C LEU A 32 13.05 -21.81 8.65
N GLN A 33 13.85 -21.49 7.63
CA GLN A 33 14.64 -20.26 7.51
C GLN A 33 13.83 -19.04 7.05
N SER A 34 12.64 -19.22 6.47
CA SER A 34 11.83 -18.10 5.95
C SER A 34 11.07 -17.32 7.04
N ALA A 35 10.96 -17.85 8.25
CA ALA A 35 10.32 -17.13 9.37
C ALA A 35 11.22 -16.02 9.97
N ASN A 36 12.55 -16.12 9.82
CA ASN A 36 13.50 -15.17 10.41
C ASN A 36 13.87 -14.00 9.48
N ASN A 37 13.20 -13.86 8.33
CA ASN A 37 13.43 -12.76 7.40
C ASN A 37 12.09 -12.25 6.82
N GLU A 38 11.14 -11.86 7.68
CA GLU A 38 10.28 -10.73 7.36
C GLU A 38 11.07 -9.41 7.50
N LYS A 39 12.29 -9.38 6.97
CA LYS A 39 12.95 -8.13 6.66
C LYS A 39 12.28 -7.67 5.37
N THR A 40 11.29 -6.80 5.52
CA THR A 40 10.93 -5.84 4.49
C THR A 40 12.22 -5.39 3.82
N THR A 41 12.48 -5.86 2.60
CA THR A 41 13.62 -5.40 1.81
C THR A 41 13.45 -3.89 1.75
N PRO A 42 14.36 -3.08 2.35
CA PRO A 42 14.20 -1.64 2.31
C PRO A 42 14.22 -1.25 0.83
N LEU A 43 13.08 -0.77 0.34
CA LEU A 43 12.95 -0.34 -1.05
C LEU A 43 14.10 0.61 -1.36
N THR A 44 14.83 0.35 -2.44
CA THR A 44 15.92 1.22 -2.86
C THR A 44 15.36 2.62 -3.03
N ARG A 45 16.07 3.67 -2.59
CA ARG A 45 15.56 5.07 -2.65
C ARG A 45 14.99 5.47 -4.02
N LYS A 46 15.50 4.87 -5.10
CA LYS A 46 15.01 5.07 -6.48
C LYS A 46 13.62 4.47 -6.72
N GLU A 47 13.31 3.33 -6.12
CA GLU A 47 12.01 2.65 -6.19
C GLU A 47 10.96 3.36 -5.33
N THR A 48 11.37 3.90 -4.18
CA THR A 48 10.47 4.71 -3.34
C THR A 48 10.04 6.00 -4.05
N LEU A 49 10.98 6.65 -4.74
CA LEU A 49 10.69 7.89 -5.49
C LEU A 49 9.76 7.67 -6.67
N SER A 50 9.92 6.58 -7.43
CA SER A 50 9.00 6.27 -8.54
C SER A 50 7.58 5.96 -8.04
N LEU A 51 7.46 5.27 -6.90
CA LEU A 51 6.17 5.03 -6.27
C LEU A 51 5.52 6.34 -5.78
N LEU A 52 6.28 7.21 -5.13
CA LEU A 52 5.83 8.53 -4.68
C LEU A 52 5.40 9.41 -5.85
N PHE A 53 6.13 9.39 -6.96
CA PHE A 53 5.80 10.17 -8.14
C PHE A 53 4.46 9.76 -8.74
N ASN A 54 4.19 8.46 -8.85
CA ASN A 54 2.92 7.96 -9.35
C ASN A 54 1.75 8.29 -8.40
N ALA A 55 1.97 8.17 -7.08
CA ALA A 55 0.98 8.55 -6.08
C ALA A 55 0.68 10.07 -6.11
N ALA A 56 1.73 10.89 -6.26
CA ALA A 56 1.59 12.34 -6.40
C ALA A 56 0.84 12.73 -7.69
N LEU A 57 1.14 12.05 -8.81
CA LEU A 57 0.45 12.27 -10.07
C LEU A 57 -1.04 11.92 -9.98
N ALA A 58 -1.38 10.83 -9.28
CA ALA A 58 -2.77 10.47 -9.01
C ALA A 58 -3.49 11.50 -8.11
N GLY A 59 -2.82 12.07 -7.11
CA GLY A 59 -3.38 13.16 -6.32
C GLY A 59 -3.58 14.44 -7.13
N LEU A 60 -2.67 14.73 -8.05
CA LEU A 60 -2.70 15.92 -8.91
C LEU A 60 -3.88 15.89 -9.87
N THR A 61 -4.28 14.73 -10.39
CA THR A 61 -5.48 14.64 -11.26
C THR A 61 -6.76 15.01 -10.52
N VAL A 62 -6.91 14.57 -9.27
CA VAL A 62 -8.07 14.91 -8.43
C VAL A 62 -8.10 16.42 -8.14
N ALA A 63 -6.95 16.99 -7.78
CA ALA A 63 -6.83 18.44 -7.54
C ALA A 63 -7.16 19.25 -8.81
N LEU A 64 -6.74 18.79 -9.99
CA LEU A 64 -7.03 19.43 -11.26
C LEU A 64 -8.53 19.42 -11.58
N VAL A 65 -9.21 18.29 -11.37
CA VAL A 65 -10.66 18.19 -11.61
C VAL A 65 -11.44 19.13 -10.68
N LEU A 66 -11.12 19.13 -9.39
CA LEU A 66 -11.77 20.02 -8.43
C LEU A 66 -11.44 21.50 -8.70
N GLY A 67 -10.19 21.80 -9.06
CA GLY A 67 -9.76 23.15 -9.44
C GLY A 67 -10.51 23.67 -10.67
N LEU A 68 -10.67 22.85 -11.71
CA LEU A 68 -11.46 23.20 -12.90
C LEU A 68 -12.94 23.40 -12.56
N ALA A 69 -13.53 22.52 -11.76
CA ALA A 69 -14.91 22.66 -11.34
C ALA A 69 -15.14 23.97 -10.57
N ALA A 70 -14.25 24.30 -9.62
CA ALA A 70 -14.29 25.55 -8.87
C ALA A 70 -14.10 26.78 -9.79
N PHE A 71 -13.17 26.72 -10.74
CA PHE A 71 -12.92 27.78 -11.71
C PHE A 71 -14.15 28.05 -12.58
N LEU A 72 -14.76 27.00 -13.13
CA LEU A 72 -15.99 27.10 -13.91
C LEU A 72 -17.16 27.64 -13.08
N TYR A 73 -17.26 27.23 -11.81
CA TYR A 73 -18.26 27.75 -10.89
C TYR A 73 -18.09 29.25 -10.63
N ILE A 74 -16.87 29.73 -10.43
CA ILE A 74 -16.58 31.16 -10.27
C ILE A 74 -16.97 31.94 -11.53
N LEU A 75 -16.60 31.44 -12.72
CA LEU A 75 -17.00 32.06 -13.98
C LEU A 75 -18.52 32.11 -14.16
N PHE A 76 -19.23 31.04 -13.79
CA PHE A 76 -20.68 31.00 -13.79
C PHE A 76 -21.27 32.06 -12.86
N CYS A 77 -20.75 32.17 -11.63
CA CYS A 77 -21.19 33.19 -10.68
C CYS A 77 -21.01 34.60 -11.26
N ILE A 78 -19.87 34.90 -11.89
CA ILE A 78 -19.59 36.24 -12.44
C ILE A 78 -20.47 36.54 -13.67
N HIS A 79 -20.56 35.62 -14.62
CA HIS A 79 -21.17 35.90 -15.94
C HIS A 79 -22.66 35.62 -16.02
N VAL A 80 -23.20 34.72 -15.19
CA VAL A 80 -24.60 34.29 -15.25
C VAL A 80 -25.39 34.79 -14.05
N TRP A 81 -24.83 34.66 -12.83
CA TRP A 81 -25.59 34.95 -11.60
C TRP A 81 -25.45 36.41 -11.12
N LEU A 82 -24.23 36.96 -11.01
CA LEU A 82 -23.96 38.33 -10.53
C LEU A 82 -24.03 39.40 -11.63
N ARG A 83 -24.78 39.13 -12.70
CA ARG A 83 -25.09 40.12 -13.74
C ARG A 83 -26.43 40.79 -13.47
#